data_AF-A0A085TWZ9-F1
#
_entry.id   AF-A0A085TWZ9-F1
#
_cell.length_a   1.000
_cell.length_b   1.000
_cell.length_c   1.000
_cell.angle_alpha   90.00
_cell.angle_beta   90.00
_cell.angle_gamma   90.00
#
_symmetry.space_group_name_H-M   'P 1'
#
loop_
_entity.id
_entity.type
_entity.pdbx_description
1 polymer ?
#
loop_
_entity_poly.entity_id
_entity_poly.type
_entity_poly.pdbx_seq_one_letter_code
_entity_poly.pdbx_strand_id
1 'polypeptide(L)'
;MSEDIAGTIGANLPYLRRYARALTGNQDSGDRYAAATLEAILEDTTPFENNDPKVALFHAFHLVWASAGSPLGEPDNRLSARAQDHMSALTPNTREALLLHSIEGFRIEEIGAIMQVDPEEAKELIDIAIREMETSVAGKIMIIEDEAIIAMDIRNIVEDMGHTITGVARTRAEAVELAAKDKPDLILADIQLADNSSGIDAVNDILAQFGNDLPVVFITAFPERLLTGERPEPAFLITKPYTESQVQSAVSQAMFFSSTETLAA
;
A
#
# COMPACT_ATOMS: atom_id res chain seq x y z
N MET A 1 -18.15 19.13 -20.90
CA MET A 1 -17.68 19.19 -19.50
C MET A 1 -17.80 17.84 -18.81
N SER A 2 -18.93 17.14 -18.88
CA SER A 2 -19.10 15.82 -18.26
C SER A 2 -18.21 14.70 -18.84
N GLU A 3 -17.96 14.68 -20.16
CA GLU A 3 -17.07 13.68 -20.80
C GLU A 3 -15.60 13.76 -20.34
N ASP A 4 -15.12 14.96 -19.97
CA ASP A 4 -13.73 15.19 -19.56
C ASP A 4 -13.47 14.73 -18.11
N ILE A 5 -14.48 14.95 -17.24
CA ILE A 5 -14.45 14.52 -15.84
C ILE A 5 -14.44 12.99 -15.75
N ALA A 6 -15.31 12.30 -16.50
CA ALA A 6 -15.35 10.83 -16.50
C ALA A 6 -14.02 10.22 -16.98
N GLY A 7 -13.41 10.80 -18.01
CA GLY A 7 -12.09 10.39 -18.50
C GLY A 7 -10.99 10.58 -17.45
N THR A 8 -11.02 11.71 -16.75
CA THR A 8 -10.00 12.03 -15.74
C THR A 8 -10.16 11.20 -14.47
N ILE A 9 -11.39 10.95 -14.03
CA ILE A 9 -11.68 10.01 -12.93
C ILE A 9 -11.21 8.60 -13.33
N GLY A 10 -11.55 8.15 -14.54
CA GLY A 10 -11.12 6.83 -15.03
C GLY A 10 -9.61 6.65 -15.03
N ALA A 11 -8.86 7.70 -15.40
CA ALA A 11 -7.40 7.69 -15.39
C ALA A 11 -6.80 7.63 -13.96
N ASN A 12 -7.52 8.12 -12.94
CA ASN A 12 -7.03 8.17 -11.56
C ASN A 12 -7.59 7.08 -10.65
N LEU A 13 -8.63 6.37 -11.08
CA LEU A 13 -9.27 5.29 -10.31
C LEU A 13 -8.30 4.16 -9.89
N PRO A 14 -7.36 3.70 -10.73
CA PRO A 14 -6.36 2.71 -10.30
C PRO A 14 -5.59 3.17 -9.06
N TYR A 15 -5.11 4.42 -9.06
CA TYR A 15 -4.36 5.00 -7.94
C TYR A 15 -5.22 5.18 -6.70
N LEU A 16 -6.48 5.57 -6.86
CA LEU A 16 -7.43 5.64 -5.74
C LEU A 16 -7.60 4.28 -5.08
N ARG A 17 -7.74 3.20 -5.87
CA ARG A 17 -7.80 1.83 -5.34
C ARG A 17 -6.53 1.46 -4.60
N ARG A 18 -5.35 1.75 -5.16
CA ARG A 18 -4.07 1.50 -4.48
C ARG A 18 -4.03 2.15 -3.10
N TYR A 19 -4.37 3.44 -3.02
CA TYR A 19 -4.47 4.16 -1.75
C TYR A 19 -5.49 3.54 -0.80
N ALA A 20 -6.70 3.24 -1.27
CA ALA A 20 -7.77 2.67 -0.46
C ALA A 20 -7.42 1.27 0.08
N ARG A 21 -6.75 0.44 -0.72
CA ARG A 21 -6.26 -0.89 -0.32
C ARG A 21 -5.14 -0.79 0.69
N ALA A 22 -4.19 0.12 0.50
CA ALA A 22 -3.15 0.38 1.48
C ALA A 22 -3.76 0.84 2.81
N LEU A 23 -4.74 1.75 2.77
CA LEU A 23 -5.42 2.27 3.95
C LEU A 23 -6.27 1.21 4.67
N THR A 24 -6.93 0.30 3.95
CA THR A 24 -7.76 -0.76 4.56
C THR A 24 -7.00 -2.05 4.87
N GLY A 25 -5.81 -2.23 4.28
CA GLY A 25 -5.02 -3.47 4.37
C GLY A 25 -5.61 -4.64 3.57
N ASN A 26 -6.69 -4.44 2.80
CA ASN A 26 -7.36 -5.48 2.04
C ASN A 26 -7.88 -4.95 0.69
N GLN A 27 -7.83 -5.80 -0.34
CA GLN A 27 -8.42 -5.51 -1.64
C GLN A 27 -9.92 -5.20 -1.55
N ASP A 28 -10.71 -6.10 -0.97
CA ASP A 28 -12.17 -6.04 -1.03
C ASP A 28 -12.73 -4.78 -0.35
N SER A 29 -12.19 -4.44 0.81
CA SER A 29 -12.58 -3.23 1.54
C SER A 29 -12.14 -1.97 0.78
N GLY A 30 -10.90 -1.92 0.30
CA GLY A 30 -10.38 -0.78 -0.45
C GLY A 30 -11.17 -0.51 -1.74
N ASP A 31 -11.46 -1.56 -2.51
CA ASP A 31 -12.22 -1.44 -3.77
C ASP A 31 -13.67 -1.02 -3.53
N ARG A 32 -14.27 -1.42 -2.39
CA ARG A 32 -15.61 -0.97 -1.97
C ARG A 32 -15.65 0.51 -1.64
N TYR A 33 -14.66 1.04 -0.93
CA TYR A 33 -14.57 2.47 -0.67
C TYR A 33 -14.34 3.28 -1.95
N ALA A 34 -13.51 2.76 -2.87
CA ALA A 34 -13.31 3.38 -4.17
C ALA A 34 -14.63 3.43 -4.98
N ALA A 35 -15.42 2.35 -4.98
CA ALA A 35 -16.73 2.33 -5.62
C ALA A 35 -17.72 3.32 -4.98
N ALA A 36 -17.82 3.35 -3.65
CA ALA A 36 -18.66 4.30 -2.92
C ALA A 36 -18.28 5.76 -3.20
N THR A 37 -16.98 6.03 -3.40
CA THR A 37 -16.49 7.36 -3.81
C THR A 37 -17.01 7.74 -5.18
N LEU A 38 -17.00 6.82 -6.15
CA LEU A 38 -17.54 7.08 -7.48
C LEU A 38 -19.05 7.35 -7.44
N GLU A 39 -19.80 6.61 -6.62
CA GLU A 39 -21.23 6.85 -6.41
C GLU A 39 -21.48 8.25 -5.84
N ALA A 40 -20.73 8.67 -4.83
CA ALA A 40 -20.84 10.01 -4.26
C ALA A 40 -20.54 11.13 -5.28
N ILE A 41 -19.54 10.94 -6.15
CA ILE A 41 -19.18 11.93 -7.18
C ILE A 41 -20.28 12.06 -8.25
N LEU A 42 -21.03 10.99 -8.54
CA LEU A 42 -22.17 11.07 -9.45
C LEU A 42 -23.32 11.90 -8.86
N GLU A 43 -23.39 12.02 -7.53
CA GLU A 43 -24.39 12.85 -6.85
C GLU A 43 -23.97 14.33 -6.79
N ASP A 44 -22.68 14.63 -6.61
CA ASP A 44 -22.14 15.99 -6.57
C ASP A 44 -20.76 16.11 -7.25
N THR A 45 -20.73 16.82 -8.39
CA THR A 45 -19.50 17.08 -9.15
C THR A 45 -18.86 18.44 -8.85
N THR A 46 -19.44 19.26 -7.96
CA THR A 46 -18.93 20.60 -7.66
C THR A 46 -17.46 20.64 -7.21
N PRO A 47 -16.90 19.63 -6.50
CA PRO A 47 -15.48 19.65 -6.12
C PRO A 47 -14.51 19.63 -7.31
N PHE A 48 -14.95 19.17 -8.49
CA PHE A 48 -14.12 19.04 -9.71
C PHE A 48 -14.07 20.32 -10.55
N GLU A 49 -14.87 21.34 -10.25
CA GLU A 49 -14.92 22.57 -11.07
C GLU A 49 -13.72 23.50 -10.85
N ASN A 50 -13.12 23.46 -9.64
CA ASN A 50 -12.11 24.44 -9.21
C ASN A 50 -10.80 23.82 -8.71
N ASN A 51 -10.71 22.49 -8.66
CA ASN A 51 -9.55 21.77 -8.13
C ASN A 51 -8.88 20.92 -9.20
N ASP A 52 -7.62 20.56 -8.94
CA ASP A 52 -6.99 19.48 -9.68
C ASP A 52 -7.86 18.21 -9.58
N PRO A 53 -8.22 17.55 -10.69
CA PRO A 53 -9.13 16.41 -10.66
C PRO A 53 -8.66 15.22 -9.82
N LYS A 54 -7.35 15.02 -9.69
CA LYS A 54 -6.80 13.96 -8.81
C LYS A 54 -7.02 14.37 -7.36
N VAL A 55 -6.73 15.62 -7.00
CA VAL A 55 -7.00 16.16 -5.65
C VAL A 55 -8.50 16.07 -5.31
N ALA A 56 -9.38 16.45 -6.23
CA ALA A 56 -10.83 16.39 -6.04
C ALA A 56 -11.33 14.94 -5.81
N LEU A 57 -10.81 13.98 -6.58
CA LEU A 57 -11.15 12.56 -6.42
C LEU A 57 -10.74 12.02 -5.04
N PHE A 58 -9.51 12.32 -4.61
CA PHE A 58 -9.02 11.87 -3.29
C PHE A 58 -9.69 12.61 -2.14
N HIS A 59 -10.07 13.88 -2.32
CA HIS A 59 -10.88 14.60 -1.35
C HIS A 59 -12.28 13.97 -1.19
N ALA A 60 -12.95 13.62 -2.31
CA ALA A 60 -14.22 12.92 -2.26
C ALA A 60 -14.10 11.57 -1.53
N PHE A 61 -13.02 10.82 -1.77
CA PHE A 61 -12.72 9.61 -1.01
C PHE A 61 -12.57 9.89 0.49
N HIS A 62 -11.82 10.93 0.87
CA HIS A 62 -11.62 11.28 2.27
C HIS A 62 -12.95 11.61 2.97
N LEU A 63 -13.89 12.28 2.29
CA LEU A 63 -15.23 12.53 2.83
C LEU A 63 -16.02 11.23 3.06
N VAL A 64 -15.99 10.31 2.11
CA VAL A 64 -16.64 8.98 2.24
C VAL A 64 -15.98 8.17 3.37
N TRP A 65 -14.66 8.21 3.45
CA TRP A 65 -13.89 7.54 4.48
C TRP A 65 -14.17 8.08 5.88
N ALA A 66 -14.12 9.40 6.06
CA ALA A 66 -14.38 10.06 7.34
C ALA A 66 -15.83 9.90 7.81
N SER A 67 -16.80 9.89 6.88
CA SER A 67 -18.22 9.72 7.19
C SER A 67 -18.62 8.29 7.54
N ALA A 68 -17.88 7.29 7.05
CA ALA A 68 -18.15 5.89 7.37
C ALA A 68 -17.98 5.56 8.87
N GLY A 69 -17.15 6.31 9.60
CA GLY A 69 -16.82 6.03 11.00
C GLY A 69 -16.02 4.73 11.16
N SER A 70 -15.24 4.61 12.25
CA SER A 70 -14.24 3.55 12.56
C SER A 70 -13.95 2.54 11.42
N PRO A 71 -12.86 2.71 10.65
CA PRO A 71 -12.82 2.42 9.19
C PRO A 71 -12.61 0.96 8.80
N LEU A 72 -12.98 0.10 9.71
CA LEU A 72 -12.41 -1.21 9.87
C LEU A 72 -13.63 -2.11 9.84
N GLY A 73 -14.05 -2.47 8.62
CA GLY A 73 -15.17 -3.40 8.41
C GLY A 73 -15.01 -4.66 9.28
N GLU A 74 -16.05 -5.48 9.40
CA GLU A 74 -15.95 -6.68 10.25
C GLU A 74 -14.68 -7.48 9.90
N PRO A 75 -13.81 -7.78 10.87
CA PRO A 75 -12.56 -8.44 10.57
C PRO A 75 -12.83 -9.86 10.06
N ASP A 76 -12.52 -10.08 8.79
CA ASP A 76 -12.76 -11.35 8.10
C ASP A 76 -11.77 -12.45 8.54
N ASN A 77 -10.68 -12.09 9.23
CA ASN A 77 -9.69 -13.00 9.79
C ASN A 77 -8.98 -12.42 11.02
N ARG A 78 -8.15 -13.22 11.69
CA ARG A 78 -7.44 -12.79 12.92
C ARG A 78 -6.41 -11.68 12.65
N LEU A 79 -5.85 -11.63 11.44
CA LEU A 79 -4.90 -10.60 11.01
C LEU A 79 -5.57 -9.23 10.92
N SER A 80 -6.70 -9.15 10.22
CA SER A 80 -7.49 -7.93 10.09
C SER A 80 -7.97 -7.42 11.45
N ALA A 81 -8.47 -8.27 12.35
CA ALA A 81 -8.88 -7.84 13.70
C ALA A 81 -7.75 -7.19 14.52
N ARG A 82 -6.53 -7.71 14.41
CA ARG A 82 -5.40 -7.15 15.16
C ARG A 82 -4.79 -5.93 14.49
N ALA A 83 -4.79 -5.91 13.16
CA ALA A 83 -4.44 -4.71 12.42
C ALA A 83 -5.39 -3.56 12.80
N GLN A 84 -6.68 -3.86 13.00
CA GLN A 84 -7.69 -2.92 13.49
C GLN A 84 -7.37 -2.39 14.89
N ASP A 85 -7.08 -3.28 15.84
CA ASP A 85 -6.69 -2.91 17.20
C ASP A 85 -5.40 -2.06 17.19
N HIS A 86 -4.42 -2.42 16.36
CA HIS A 86 -3.15 -1.69 16.26
C HIS A 86 -3.33 -0.31 15.59
N MET A 87 -4.16 -0.22 14.55
CA MET A 87 -4.52 1.05 13.91
C MET A 87 -5.28 1.99 14.86
N SER A 88 -6.08 1.45 15.78
CA SER A 88 -6.78 2.26 16.79
C SER A 88 -5.83 2.94 17.78
N ALA A 89 -4.58 2.46 17.87
CA ALA A 89 -3.53 3.05 18.72
C ALA A 89 -2.75 4.18 18.04
N LEU A 90 -2.85 4.31 16.71
CA LEU A 90 -2.21 5.40 15.98
C LEU A 90 -2.98 6.71 16.19
N THR A 91 -2.26 7.82 16.13
CA THR A 91 -2.90 9.13 16.13
C THR A 91 -3.87 9.21 14.94
N PRO A 92 -5.11 9.71 15.12
CA PRO A 92 -6.07 9.81 14.03
C PRO A 92 -5.51 10.58 12.84
N ASN A 93 -5.90 10.19 11.63
CA ASN A 93 -5.56 10.84 10.36
C ASN A 93 -4.07 10.82 9.95
N THR A 94 -3.13 10.46 10.84
CA THR A 94 -1.68 10.46 10.52
C THR A 94 -1.36 9.46 9.41
N ARG A 95 -1.98 8.29 9.45
CA ARG A 95 -1.83 7.26 8.42
C ARG A 95 -2.38 7.68 7.07
N GLU A 96 -3.52 8.36 7.03
CA GLU A 96 -4.08 8.91 5.78
C GLU A 96 -3.12 9.90 5.15
N ALA A 97 -2.62 10.86 5.94
CA ALA A 97 -1.67 11.87 5.49
C ALA A 97 -0.38 11.24 4.97
N LEU A 98 0.16 10.25 5.70
CA LEU A 98 1.34 9.53 5.27
C LEU A 98 1.14 8.83 3.94
N LEU A 99 0.07 8.05 3.77
CA LEU A 99 -0.15 7.29 2.54
C LEU A 99 -0.41 8.19 1.33
N LEU A 100 -1.09 9.33 1.52
CA LEU A 100 -1.23 10.35 0.46
C LEU A 100 0.14 10.89 0.03
N HIS A 101 1.04 11.10 0.98
CA HIS A 101 2.39 11.57 0.70
C HIS A 101 3.29 10.49 0.08
N SER A 102 3.39 9.34 0.74
CA SER A 102 4.39 8.30 0.49
C SER A 102 3.96 7.24 -0.52
N ILE A 103 2.68 7.13 -0.89
CA ILE A 103 2.26 6.20 -1.95
C ILE A 103 1.80 6.99 -3.17
N GLU A 104 0.97 8.01 -2.94
CA GLU A 104 0.34 8.77 -4.01
C GLU A 104 1.14 9.98 -4.48
N GLY A 105 2.19 10.35 -3.74
CA GLY A 105 3.14 11.40 -4.11
C GLY A 105 2.54 12.81 -4.02
N PHE A 106 1.47 13.01 -3.26
CA PHE A 106 0.89 14.33 -3.07
C PHE A 106 1.81 15.24 -2.26
N ARG A 107 1.81 16.52 -2.63
CA ARG A 107 2.50 17.59 -1.90
C ARG A 107 1.69 17.98 -0.66
N ILE A 108 2.36 18.60 0.30
CA ILE A 108 1.75 18.96 1.59
C ILE A 108 0.50 19.84 1.40
N GLU A 109 0.53 20.77 0.44
CA GLU A 109 -0.61 21.64 0.15
C GLU A 109 -1.80 20.87 -0.44
N GLU A 110 -1.52 19.85 -1.25
CA GLU A 110 -2.54 18.97 -1.84
C GLU A 110 -3.15 18.07 -0.78
N ILE A 111 -2.34 17.55 0.14
CA ILE A 111 -2.80 16.76 1.28
C ILE A 111 -3.70 17.60 2.20
N GLY A 112 -3.31 18.85 2.49
CA GLY A 112 -4.16 19.78 3.23
C GLY A 112 -5.51 20.02 2.55
N ALA A 113 -5.51 20.18 1.22
CA ALA A 113 -6.76 20.29 0.45
C ALA A 113 -7.61 19.01 0.49
N ILE A 114 -7.00 17.83 0.39
CA ILE A 114 -7.68 16.52 0.45
C ILE A 114 -8.32 16.32 1.83
N MET A 115 -7.57 16.61 2.89
CA MET A 115 -7.97 16.34 4.28
C MET A 115 -8.70 17.50 4.96
N GLN A 116 -8.85 18.64 4.26
CA GLN A 116 -9.45 19.87 4.79
C GLN A 116 -8.77 20.41 6.06
N VAL A 117 -7.44 20.32 6.08
CA VAL A 117 -6.57 20.87 7.12
C VAL A 117 -5.59 21.87 6.52
N ASP A 118 -4.96 22.71 7.34
CA ASP A 118 -3.93 23.60 6.83
C ASP A 118 -2.63 22.83 6.48
N PRO A 119 -1.76 23.37 5.61
CA PRO A 119 -0.53 22.68 5.20
C PRO A 119 0.43 22.36 6.35
N GLU A 120 0.46 23.16 7.42
CA GLU A 120 1.34 22.88 8.56
C GLU A 120 0.79 21.71 9.38
N GLU A 121 -0.52 21.63 9.57
CA GLU A 121 -1.19 20.48 10.17
C GLU A 121 -0.99 19.21 9.33
N ALA A 122 -1.15 19.28 8.01
CA ALA A 122 -0.89 18.14 7.12
C ALA A 122 0.55 17.61 7.25
N LYS A 123 1.52 18.52 7.34
CA LYS A 123 2.92 18.17 7.58
C LYS A 123 3.13 17.53 8.95
N GLU A 124 2.54 18.10 10.00
CA GLU A 124 2.64 17.56 11.35
C GLU A 124 2.06 16.14 11.43
N LEU A 125 0.93 15.87 10.76
CA LEU A 125 0.34 14.53 10.67
C LEU A 125 1.30 13.52 10.03
N ILE A 126 1.97 13.90 8.94
CA ILE A 126 2.98 13.06 8.27
C ILE A 126 4.17 12.79 9.22
N ASP A 127 4.69 13.83 9.88
CA ASP A 127 5.83 13.71 10.79
C ASP A 127 5.48 12.84 12.01
N ILE A 128 4.25 12.90 12.52
CA ILE A 128 3.77 11.99 13.57
C ILE A 128 3.70 10.56 13.03
N ALA A 129 3.10 10.35 11.84
CA ALA A 129 2.95 9.03 11.25
C ALA A 129 4.30 8.33 11.05
N ILE A 130 5.30 9.05 10.52
CA ILE A 130 6.65 8.52 10.32
C ILE A 130 7.23 8.05 11.64
N ARG A 131 7.18 8.89 12.69
CA ARG A 131 7.68 8.53 14.03
C ARG A 131 6.94 7.34 14.64
N GLU A 132 5.62 7.26 14.47
CA GLU A 132 4.83 6.13 14.96
C GLU A 132 5.22 4.82 14.25
N MET A 133 5.59 4.90 12.95
CA MET A 133 5.96 3.74 12.14
C MET A 133 7.46 3.36 12.19
N GLU A 134 8.34 4.30 12.53
CA GLU A 134 9.75 4.05 12.82
C GLU A 134 9.94 3.11 14.02
N THR A 135 8.93 3.00 14.90
CA THR A 135 8.90 2.02 15.99
C THR A 135 8.56 0.59 15.56
N SER A 136 8.49 0.30 14.26
CA SER A 136 8.13 -1.05 13.77
C SER A 136 9.24 -2.09 14.00
N VAL A 137 8.81 -3.33 14.23
CA VAL A 137 9.68 -4.45 14.60
C VAL A 137 10.60 -4.83 13.45
N ALA A 138 11.91 -4.95 13.72
CA ALA A 138 12.86 -5.52 12.79
C ALA A 138 12.46 -6.96 12.41
N GLY A 139 12.19 -7.20 11.12
CA GLY A 139 11.87 -8.52 10.59
C GLY A 139 12.83 -9.02 9.52
N LYS A 140 12.52 -10.20 9.01
CA LYS A 140 13.19 -10.89 7.91
C LYS A 140 12.47 -10.60 6.59
N ILE A 141 13.18 -10.09 5.61
CA ILE A 141 12.61 -9.71 4.32
C ILE A 141 13.27 -10.53 3.21
N MET A 142 12.45 -11.12 2.35
CA MET A 142 12.91 -11.73 1.10
C MET A 142 12.62 -10.78 -0.06
N ILE A 143 13.58 -10.68 -0.99
CA ILE A 143 13.42 -9.91 -2.22
C ILE A 143 13.33 -10.88 -3.41
N ILE A 144 12.36 -10.67 -4.30
CA ILE A 144 12.25 -11.34 -5.59
C ILE A 144 12.40 -10.27 -6.68
N GLU A 145 13.58 -10.18 -7.29
CA GLU A 145 13.96 -9.15 -8.26
C GLU A 145 15.15 -9.66 -9.09
N ASP A 146 15.03 -9.63 -10.41
CA ASP A 146 16.07 -10.08 -11.33
C ASP A 146 17.05 -8.98 -11.73
N GLU A 147 16.63 -7.70 -11.68
CA GLU A 147 17.50 -6.57 -11.95
C GLU A 147 18.42 -6.28 -10.77
N ALA A 148 19.71 -6.66 -10.90
CA ALA A 148 20.68 -6.57 -9.81
C ALA A 148 20.83 -5.17 -9.17
N ILE A 149 20.64 -4.10 -9.95
CA ILE A 149 20.71 -2.72 -9.43
C ILE A 149 19.50 -2.41 -8.56
N ILE A 150 18.29 -2.77 -9.02
CA ILE A 150 17.04 -2.57 -8.30
C ILE A 150 17.04 -3.42 -7.02
N ALA A 151 17.45 -4.69 -7.12
CA ALA A 151 17.57 -5.57 -5.96
C ALA A 151 18.55 -5.01 -4.91
N MET A 152 19.69 -4.47 -5.34
CA MET A 152 20.68 -3.86 -4.44
C MET A 152 20.15 -2.59 -3.78
N ASP A 153 19.42 -1.77 -4.52
CA ASP A 153 18.80 -0.54 -4.01
C ASP A 153 17.74 -0.85 -2.94
N ILE A 154 16.78 -1.73 -3.25
CA ILE A 154 15.78 -2.20 -2.28
C ILE A 154 16.46 -2.81 -1.05
N ARG A 155 17.50 -3.64 -1.25
CA ARG A 155 18.24 -4.26 -0.15
C ARG A 155 18.81 -3.22 0.80
N ASN A 156 19.48 -2.19 0.27
CA ASN A 156 20.08 -1.15 1.10
C ASN A 156 19.01 -0.37 1.87
N ILE A 157 17.90 0.02 1.22
CA ILE A 157 16.79 0.72 1.90
C ILE A 157 16.25 -0.13 3.06
N VAL A 158 16.02 -1.42 2.81
CA VAL A 158 15.47 -2.34 3.79
C VAL A 158 16.45 -2.60 4.96
N GLU A 159 17.75 -2.73 4.66
CA GLU A 159 18.80 -2.89 5.67
C GLU A 159 18.95 -1.62 6.52
N ASP A 160 18.84 -0.43 5.92
CA ASP A 160 18.90 0.86 6.62
C ASP A 160 17.70 1.08 7.56
N MET A 161 16.55 0.46 7.27
CA MET A 161 15.40 0.38 8.18
C MET A 161 15.63 -0.59 9.36
N GLY A 162 16.74 -1.34 9.39
CA GLY A 162 17.07 -2.31 10.44
C GLY A 162 16.50 -3.71 10.21
N HIS A 163 15.96 -3.99 9.02
CA HIS A 163 15.51 -5.33 8.66
C HIS A 163 16.67 -6.21 8.17
N THR A 164 16.46 -7.53 8.18
CA THR A 164 17.45 -8.51 7.71
C THR A 164 16.98 -9.16 6.42
N ILE A 165 17.89 -9.38 5.47
CA ILE A 165 17.55 -9.97 4.18
C ILE A 165 17.81 -11.47 4.22
N THR A 166 16.75 -12.28 4.02
CA THR A 166 16.88 -13.75 4.00
C THR A 166 17.47 -14.26 2.68
N GLY A 167 17.23 -13.52 1.60
CA GLY A 167 17.74 -13.82 0.28
C GLY A 167 17.18 -12.89 -0.79
N VAL A 168 17.85 -12.89 -1.95
CA VAL A 168 17.42 -12.20 -3.16
C VAL A 168 17.26 -13.25 -4.26
N ALA A 169 16.03 -13.55 -4.62
CA ALA A 169 15.71 -14.48 -5.70
C ALA A 169 15.56 -13.73 -7.03
N ARG A 170 16.07 -14.31 -8.11
CA ARG A 170 15.95 -13.77 -9.48
C ARG A 170 14.97 -14.55 -10.34
N THR A 171 14.50 -15.69 -9.86
CA THR A 171 13.55 -16.57 -10.56
C THR A 171 12.52 -17.12 -9.60
N ARG A 172 11.37 -17.56 -10.12
CA ARG A 172 10.34 -18.24 -9.34
C ARG A 172 10.86 -19.45 -8.56
N ALA A 173 11.69 -20.29 -9.18
CA ALA A 173 12.23 -21.49 -8.53
C ALA A 173 13.16 -21.15 -7.37
N GLU A 174 14.05 -20.17 -7.56
CA GLU A 174 14.95 -19.68 -6.53
C GLU A 174 14.19 -19.04 -5.37
N ALA A 175 13.12 -18.30 -5.64
CA ALA A 175 12.27 -17.68 -4.62
C ALA A 175 11.66 -18.73 -3.68
N VAL A 176 11.13 -19.81 -4.24
CA VAL A 176 10.57 -20.91 -3.45
C VAL A 176 11.66 -21.61 -2.63
N GLU A 177 12.84 -21.86 -3.21
CA GLU A 177 13.95 -22.49 -2.51
C GLU A 177 14.47 -21.63 -1.34
N LEU A 178 14.65 -20.33 -1.56
CA LEU A 178 15.12 -19.40 -0.54
C LEU A 178 14.11 -19.23 0.59
N ALA A 179 12.82 -19.09 0.27
CA ALA A 179 11.77 -19.00 1.28
C ALA A 179 11.67 -20.27 2.14
N ALA A 180 11.89 -21.46 1.55
CA ALA A 180 11.95 -22.74 2.26
C ALA A 180 13.16 -22.85 3.19
N LYS A 181 14.29 -22.23 2.82
CA LYS A 181 15.54 -22.27 3.59
C LYS A 181 15.53 -21.33 4.79
N ASP A 182 15.02 -20.11 4.62
CA ASP A 182 14.87 -19.13 5.69
C ASP A 182 13.55 -18.36 5.50
N LYS A 183 12.55 -18.74 6.29
CA LYS A 183 11.19 -18.19 6.20
C LYS A 183 11.24 -16.67 6.43
N PRO A 184 10.82 -15.84 5.45
CA PRO A 184 10.71 -14.39 5.66
C PRO A 184 9.45 -14.04 6.45
N ASP A 185 9.46 -12.84 7.04
CA ASP A 185 8.30 -12.17 7.65
C ASP A 185 7.59 -11.25 6.64
N LEU A 186 8.26 -10.88 5.54
CA LEU A 186 7.73 -10.09 4.42
C LEU A 186 8.42 -10.44 3.11
N ILE A 187 7.67 -10.44 2.01
CA ILE A 187 8.19 -10.55 0.65
C ILE A 187 8.04 -9.22 -0.08
N LEU A 188 9.14 -8.74 -0.68
CA LEU A 188 9.13 -7.71 -1.71
C LEU A 188 9.33 -8.38 -3.06
N ALA A 189 8.38 -8.24 -3.99
CA ALA A 189 8.43 -8.97 -5.26
C ALA A 189 8.20 -8.08 -6.48
N ASP A 190 9.09 -8.13 -7.46
CA ASP A 190 8.73 -7.74 -8.82
C ASP A 190 7.66 -8.69 -9.35
N ILE A 191 6.72 -8.15 -10.12
CA ILE A 191 5.67 -8.89 -10.80
C ILE A 191 6.19 -9.58 -12.06
N GLN A 192 7.14 -8.98 -12.78
CA GLN A 192 7.72 -9.52 -14.01
C GLN A 192 9.20 -9.84 -13.80
N LEU A 193 9.60 -11.09 -14.07
CA LEU A 193 10.99 -11.52 -13.99
C LEU A 193 11.54 -11.81 -15.41
N ALA A 194 12.85 -11.64 -15.63
CA ALA A 194 13.50 -11.80 -16.94
C ALA A 194 13.31 -13.17 -17.63
N ASP A 195 13.00 -14.23 -16.89
CA ASP A 195 12.75 -15.57 -17.45
C ASP A 195 11.31 -15.74 -17.98
N ASN A 196 10.53 -14.66 -18.05
CA ASN A 196 9.08 -14.63 -18.29
C ASN A 196 8.26 -15.37 -17.22
N SER A 197 8.86 -15.73 -16.08
CA SER A 197 8.08 -16.16 -14.93
C SER A 197 7.45 -14.94 -14.24
N SER A 198 6.35 -15.17 -13.53
CA SER A 198 5.69 -14.13 -12.76
C SER A 198 6.10 -14.22 -11.29
N GLY A 199 6.51 -13.09 -10.72
CA GLY A 199 6.72 -13.02 -9.27
C GLY A 199 5.41 -13.17 -8.48
N ILE A 200 4.25 -12.90 -9.09
CA ILE A 200 2.95 -13.24 -8.50
C ILE A 200 2.83 -14.76 -8.33
N ASP A 201 3.21 -15.54 -9.34
CA ASP A 201 3.18 -17.00 -9.24
C ASP A 201 4.20 -17.52 -8.22
N ALA A 202 5.38 -16.90 -8.14
CA ALA A 202 6.38 -17.23 -7.13
C ALA A 202 5.85 -16.99 -5.71
N VAL A 203 5.22 -15.84 -5.50
CA VAL A 203 4.55 -15.52 -4.24
C VAL A 203 3.44 -16.52 -3.93
N ASN A 204 2.57 -16.84 -4.90
CA ASN A 204 1.49 -17.79 -4.69
C ASN A 204 2.00 -19.19 -4.29
N ASP A 205 3.10 -19.66 -4.89
CA ASP A 205 3.73 -20.93 -4.50
C ASP A 205 4.29 -20.90 -3.07
N ILE A 206 4.81 -19.76 -2.64
CA ILE A 206 5.33 -19.56 -1.28
C ILE A 206 4.18 -19.48 -0.28
N LEU A 207 3.12 -18.73 -0.58
CA LEU A 207 1.92 -18.64 0.25
C LEU A 207 1.21 -20.00 0.40
N ALA A 208 1.20 -20.82 -0.66
CA ALA A 208 0.69 -22.19 -0.58
C ALA A 208 1.47 -23.08 0.41
N GLN A 209 2.75 -22.75 0.71
CA GLN A 209 3.59 -23.49 1.66
C GLN A 209 3.47 -22.97 3.10
N PHE A 210 3.41 -21.64 3.27
CA PHE A 210 3.49 -21.00 4.59
C PHE A 210 2.16 -20.47 5.12
N GLY A 211 1.12 -20.48 4.29
CA GLY A 211 -0.18 -19.87 4.58
C GLY A 211 -0.32 -18.49 3.94
N ASN A 212 -1.56 -18.03 3.80
CA ASN A 212 -1.91 -16.74 3.19
C ASN A 212 -1.62 -15.52 4.09
N ASP A 213 -0.99 -15.76 5.24
CA ASP A 213 -0.77 -14.75 6.28
C ASP A 213 0.57 -14.02 6.12
N LEU A 214 1.45 -14.48 5.23
CA LEU A 214 2.73 -13.83 4.93
C LEU A 214 2.47 -12.56 4.09
N PRO A 215 2.78 -11.36 4.60
CA PRO A 215 2.58 -10.13 3.84
C PRO A 215 3.47 -10.09 2.61
N VAL A 216 2.93 -9.48 1.55
CA VAL A 216 3.66 -9.27 0.30
C VAL A 216 3.42 -7.84 -0.19
N VAL A 217 4.50 -7.17 -0.57
CA VAL A 217 4.47 -5.91 -1.31
C VAL A 217 5.00 -6.17 -2.70
N PHE A 218 4.21 -5.84 -3.72
CA PHE A 218 4.64 -5.95 -5.10
C PHE A 218 5.23 -4.65 -5.61
N ILE A 219 6.21 -4.77 -6.51
CA ILE A 219 6.89 -3.64 -7.16
C ILE A 219 6.72 -3.80 -8.66
N THR A 220 6.26 -2.78 -9.39
CA THR A 220 6.07 -2.88 -10.85
C THR A 220 6.11 -1.55 -11.59
N ALA A 221 6.50 -1.59 -12.85
CA ALA A 221 6.38 -0.46 -13.77
C ALA A 221 4.94 -0.23 -14.29
N PHE A 222 4.03 -1.19 -14.12
CA PHE A 222 2.65 -1.14 -14.67
C PHE A 222 1.59 -1.41 -13.60
N PRO A 223 1.45 -0.53 -12.59
CA PRO A 223 0.54 -0.71 -11.47
C PRO A 223 -0.93 -0.88 -11.89
N GLU A 224 -1.36 -0.20 -12.95
CA GLU A 224 -2.74 -0.16 -13.42
C GLU A 224 -3.31 -1.53 -13.83
N ARG A 225 -2.43 -2.48 -14.21
CA ARG A 225 -2.82 -3.86 -14.55
C ARG A 225 -3.26 -4.70 -13.36
N LEU A 226 -3.01 -4.20 -12.15
CA LEU A 226 -3.28 -4.86 -10.87
C LEU A 226 -4.11 -4.01 -9.92
N LEU A 227 -4.75 -2.98 -10.48
CA LEU A 227 -5.65 -2.07 -9.78
C LEU A 227 -6.99 -2.01 -10.52
N THR A 228 -7.37 -3.12 -11.17
CA THR A 228 -8.59 -3.24 -11.98
C THR A 228 -9.82 -3.47 -11.10
N GLY A 229 -9.63 -4.12 -9.94
CA GLY A 229 -10.71 -4.52 -9.04
C GLY A 229 -11.61 -5.65 -9.59
N GLU A 230 -11.22 -6.29 -10.70
CA GLU A 230 -12.04 -7.32 -11.37
C GLU A 230 -11.62 -8.75 -11.03
N ARG A 231 -10.49 -8.92 -10.34
CA ARG A 231 -9.87 -10.20 -10.01
C ARG A 231 -9.06 -10.07 -8.72
N PRO A 232 -8.62 -11.18 -8.11
CA PRO A 232 -7.67 -11.12 -6.99
C PRO A 232 -6.40 -10.36 -7.39
N GLU A 233 -6.09 -9.31 -6.65
CA GLU A 233 -5.00 -8.37 -6.86
C GLU A 233 -4.32 -8.01 -5.52
N PRO A 234 -3.06 -7.58 -5.54
CA PRO A 234 -2.36 -7.26 -4.30
C PRO A 234 -2.93 -6.06 -3.55
N ALA A 235 -2.83 -6.12 -2.22
CA ALA A 235 -3.19 -5.01 -1.32
C ALA A 235 -2.11 -3.91 -1.29
N PHE A 236 -0.82 -4.29 -1.30
CA PHE A 236 0.30 -3.36 -1.26
C PHE A 236 1.11 -3.39 -2.55
N LEU A 237 1.29 -2.23 -3.17
CA LEU A 237 1.94 -2.09 -4.45
C LEU A 237 2.75 -0.79 -4.56
N ILE A 238 3.99 -0.90 -5.02
CA ILE A 238 4.92 0.20 -5.28
C ILE A 238 5.13 0.30 -6.80
N THR A 239 5.19 1.53 -7.32
CA THR A 239 5.43 1.78 -8.75
C THR A 239 6.90 2.09 -9.02
N LYS A 240 7.49 1.49 -10.06
CA LYS A 240 8.81 1.88 -10.58
C LYS A 240 8.67 3.09 -11.53
N PRO A 241 9.59 4.06 -11.51
CA PRO A 241 10.65 4.25 -10.51
C PRO A 241 10.05 4.70 -9.17
N TYR A 242 10.64 4.23 -8.06
CA TYR A 242 10.20 4.53 -6.70
C TYR A 242 11.20 5.48 -6.00
N THR A 243 10.74 6.15 -4.94
CA THR A 243 11.62 6.82 -3.98
C THR A 243 11.85 5.92 -2.76
N GLU A 244 12.93 6.20 -2.03
CA GLU A 244 13.23 5.53 -0.76
C GLU A 244 12.07 5.60 0.24
N SER A 245 11.44 6.78 0.37
CA SER A 245 10.28 6.96 1.26
C SER A 245 9.07 6.11 0.89
N GLN A 246 8.85 5.83 -0.41
CA GLN A 246 7.76 4.95 -0.85
C GLN A 246 8.02 3.50 -0.42
N VAL A 247 9.27 3.03 -0.56
CA VAL A 247 9.66 1.68 -0.12
C VAL A 247 9.58 1.56 1.40
N GLN A 248 10.14 2.52 2.13
CA GLN A 248 10.10 2.54 3.58
C GLN A 248 8.66 2.52 4.10
N SER A 249 7.80 3.38 3.55
CA SER A 249 6.40 3.44 3.96
C SER A 249 5.67 2.13 3.67
N ALA A 250 5.82 1.56 2.47
CA ALA A 250 5.17 0.30 2.11
C ALA A 250 5.65 -0.88 2.97
N VAL A 251 6.95 -0.96 3.25
CA VAL A 251 7.54 -1.97 4.16
C VAL A 251 6.99 -1.78 5.58
N SER A 252 7.05 -0.57 6.13
CA SER A 252 6.53 -0.30 7.48
C SER A 252 5.05 -0.60 7.59
N GLN A 253 4.26 -0.29 6.56
CA GLN A 253 2.84 -0.66 6.50
C GLN A 253 2.66 -2.17 6.49
N ALA A 254 3.27 -2.88 5.55
CA ALA A 254 3.13 -4.32 5.44
C ALA A 254 3.61 -5.05 6.71
N MET A 255 4.72 -4.60 7.30
CA MET A 255 5.22 -5.08 8.58
C MET A 255 4.30 -4.72 9.74
N PHE A 256 3.65 -3.56 9.73
CA PHE A 256 2.66 -3.19 10.74
C PHE A 256 1.44 -4.11 10.72
N PHE A 257 0.95 -4.50 9.52
CA PHE A 257 -0.10 -5.52 9.41
C PHE A 257 0.39 -6.93 9.84
N SER A 258 1.67 -7.23 9.67
CA SER A 258 2.32 -8.53 9.97
C SER A 258 2.75 -8.74 11.44
N SER A 259 3.30 -7.70 12.08
CA SER A 259 3.86 -7.71 13.44
C SER A 259 2.82 -7.94 14.55
N THR A 260 1.55 -8.08 14.16
CA THR A 260 0.47 -8.59 14.99
C THR A 260 0.57 -10.10 15.29
N GLU A 261 1.59 -10.80 14.78
CA GLU A 261 1.89 -12.21 15.09
C GLU A 261 3.10 -12.40 16.05
N THR A 262 4.19 -11.63 15.91
CA THR A 262 5.47 -11.91 16.60
C THR A 262 5.49 -11.60 18.10
N LEU A 263 4.52 -10.83 18.61
CA LEU A 263 4.39 -10.51 20.04
C LEU A 263 3.81 -11.67 20.90
N ALA A 264 3.59 -12.85 20.31
CA ALA A 264 3.07 -14.03 20.99
C ALA A 264 3.98 -15.28 20.90
N ALA A 265 5.31 -15.10 20.83
CA ALA A 265 6.28 -16.17 21.08
C ALA A 265 7.03 -15.94 22.41
#